data_AF-A0A925ZSG7-F1
#
_entry.id   AF-A0A925ZSG7-F1
#
_cell.length_a   1.000
_cell.length_b   1.000
_cell.length_c   1.000
_cell.angle_alpha   90.00
_cell.angle_beta   90.00
_cell.angle_gamma   90.00
#
_symmetry.space_group_name_H-M   'P 1'
#
loop_
_entity.id
_entity.type
_entity.pdbx_description
1 polymer ?
#
loop_
_entity_poly.entity_id
_entity_poly.type
_entity_poly.pdbx_seq_one_letter_code
_entity_poly.pdbx_strand_id
1 'polypeptide(L)'
;MVVSSLLRGGCSGLLVAASLSSVTAAAAPIEFVEQRESYMIFRDVDQSVENADWFYRDPFLAAYAAVEDGFLAEHPDDSQFLVMYTTWQLPPPVGALYQSVSNDIHGIGYEHIAPEDAVIPDEGMGYFDDTPNSQVSGFMHMNQWTQYLGGDAGGVNDNIISLIFGQELGHAWLAFVYYQQGGIGDWRNDMLGRSNAHWSFYMNTGGSPVQGHEWIDNGDGTFTALKQDIYEYSDLDLYLMGLLPPEQVAPWFVLDDPSNCVDSALPDGSCADPDGFLFEADSYTVNATRRDITIDDVIAVEGPRMPAYGEAPDSYDVSFILVTRADEVLDEGDKLLMDAIVNRSIDIFDGQTRGYAHIVNRTAQGGASDESGGEDDASDGQDDSGSADDVSSGVDDDASGGASASASDDASASGGADGSADGSGGNEDAGASEDDDAG
;
A
#
# COMPACT_ATOMS: atom_id res chain seq x y z
N MET A 1 -24.28 -13.41 -7.32
CA MET A 1 -25.72 -13.72 -7.59
C MET A 1 -26.68 -12.60 -7.15
N VAL A 2 -26.79 -11.48 -7.89
CA VAL A 2 -27.89 -10.50 -7.75
C VAL A 2 -28.13 -9.80 -9.08
N VAL A 3 -29.12 -10.22 -9.89
CA VAL A 3 -30.05 -9.34 -10.63
C VAL A 3 -31.27 -10.19 -11.05
N SER A 4 -32.23 -10.42 -10.15
CA SER A 4 -33.60 -10.74 -10.57
C SER A 4 -34.56 -10.68 -9.40
N SER A 5 -35.09 -9.49 -9.15
CA SER A 5 -36.38 -9.37 -8.46
C SER A 5 -37.03 -8.08 -8.89
N LEU A 6 -37.93 -8.17 -9.87
CA LEU A 6 -39.06 -7.26 -10.04
C LEU A 6 -40.08 -7.91 -11.00
N LEU A 7 -41.36 -7.74 -10.64
CA LEU A 7 -42.59 -8.12 -11.37
C LEU A 7 -43.26 -9.44 -10.94
N ARG A 8 -44.03 -9.37 -9.85
CA ARG A 8 -45.23 -10.19 -9.64
C ARG A 8 -46.46 -9.47 -10.19
N GLY A 9 -47.22 -10.13 -11.06
CA GLY A 9 -48.57 -9.71 -11.41
C GLY A 9 -49.29 -10.68 -12.35
N GLY A 10 -50.41 -11.26 -11.87
CA GLY A 10 -51.52 -11.70 -12.72
C GLY A 10 -51.54 -13.16 -13.17
N CYS A 11 -52.38 -13.97 -12.52
CA CYS A 11 -52.74 -15.32 -12.92
C CYS A 11 -53.78 -15.27 -14.06
N SER A 12 -53.49 -15.89 -15.22
CA SER A 12 -54.52 -16.34 -16.16
C SER A 12 -53.95 -17.43 -17.09
N GLY A 13 -54.62 -18.58 -17.13
CA GLY A 13 -54.15 -19.77 -17.81
C GLY A 13 -54.20 -19.66 -19.34
N LEU A 14 -53.09 -19.98 -19.98
CA LEU A 14 -53.00 -20.26 -21.40
C LEU A 14 -52.04 -21.44 -21.59
N LEU A 15 -52.50 -22.49 -22.29
CA LEU A 15 -51.63 -23.58 -22.73
C LEU A 15 -50.56 -22.99 -23.66
N VAL A 16 -49.31 -22.92 -23.19
CA VAL A 16 -48.15 -22.59 -24.01
C VAL A 16 -47.45 -23.89 -24.37
N ALA A 17 -47.38 -24.17 -25.67
CA ALA A 17 -46.53 -25.23 -26.20
C ALA A 17 -45.08 -24.91 -25.81
N ALA A 18 -44.44 -25.81 -25.07
CA ALA A 18 -43.04 -25.69 -24.69
C ALA A 18 -42.16 -25.80 -25.95
N SER A 19 -41.85 -24.66 -26.57
CA SER A 19 -40.66 -24.55 -27.41
C SER A 19 -39.47 -24.62 -26.47
N LEU A 20 -38.74 -25.73 -26.51
CA LEU A 20 -37.39 -25.82 -25.96
C LEU A 20 -36.51 -24.88 -26.79
N SER A 21 -36.51 -23.60 -26.44
CA SER A 21 -35.45 -22.69 -26.84
C SER A 21 -34.19 -23.21 -26.15
N SER A 22 -33.27 -23.75 -26.94
CA SER A 22 -31.90 -23.96 -26.52
C SER A 22 -31.35 -22.59 -26.13
N VAL A 23 -31.39 -22.28 -24.83
CA VAL A 23 -30.56 -21.24 -24.25
C VAL A 23 -29.15 -21.79 -24.40
N THR A 24 -28.43 -21.32 -25.41
CA THR A 24 -26.98 -21.39 -25.39
C THR A 24 -26.59 -20.64 -24.13
N ALA A 25 -26.08 -21.36 -23.12
CA ALA A 25 -25.36 -20.71 -22.04
C ALA A 25 -24.30 -19.83 -22.71
N ALA A 26 -24.38 -18.52 -22.51
CA ALA A 26 -23.24 -17.67 -22.84
C ALA A 26 -22.05 -18.22 -22.05
N ALA A 27 -20.87 -18.30 -22.69
CA ALA A 27 -19.65 -18.62 -21.96
C ALA A 27 -19.51 -17.66 -20.79
N ALA A 28 -18.97 -18.13 -19.66
CA ALA A 28 -18.64 -17.22 -18.58
C ALA A 28 -17.62 -16.20 -19.12
N PRO A 29 -17.73 -14.91 -18.79
CA PRO A 29 -16.79 -13.90 -19.29
C PRO A 29 -15.34 -14.25 -18.94
N ILE A 30 -15.16 -14.81 -17.74
CA ILE A 30 -13.90 -15.33 -17.23
C ILE A 30 -14.03 -16.83 -16.97
N GLU A 31 -13.13 -17.64 -17.55
CA GLU A 31 -13.11 -19.10 -17.41
C GLU A 31 -11.83 -19.60 -16.76
N PHE A 32 -11.95 -20.53 -15.82
CA PHE A 32 -10.79 -21.16 -15.18
C PHE A 32 -9.99 -22.03 -16.15
N VAL A 33 -8.67 -21.91 -16.05
CA VAL A 33 -7.71 -22.62 -16.90
C VAL A 33 -6.95 -23.66 -16.09
N GLU A 34 -6.28 -23.22 -15.02
CA GLU A 34 -5.33 -24.04 -14.29
C GLU A 34 -5.14 -23.50 -12.88
N GLN A 35 -5.01 -24.40 -11.91
CA GLN A 35 -4.61 -24.08 -10.55
C GLN A 35 -3.11 -24.28 -10.39
N ARG A 36 -2.42 -23.30 -9.81
CA ARG A 36 -0.98 -23.31 -9.56
C ARG A 36 -0.68 -23.48 -8.07
N GLU A 37 0.59 -23.46 -7.70
CA GLU A 37 1.00 -23.62 -6.31
C GLU A 37 0.51 -22.45 -5.45
N SER A 38 0.68 -21.22 -5.95
CA SER A 38 0.39 -19.99 -5.19
C SER A 38 -0.75 -19.14 -5.76
N TYR A 39 -1.30 -19.46 -6.94
CA TYR A 39 -2.33 -18.67 -7.60
C TYR A 39 -3.20 -19.52 -8.55
N MET A 40 -4.24 -18.90 -9.12
CA MET A 40 -5.09 -19.52 -10.14
C MET A 40 -4.99 -18.77 -11.48
N ILE A 41 -5.06 -19.50 -12.59
CA ILE A 41 -5.08 -18.93 -13.95
C ILE A 41 -6.51 -18.95 -14.47
N PHE A 42 -6.96 -17.79 -14.93
CA PHE A 42 -8.23 -17.61 -15.63
C PHE A 42 -8.01 -16.99 -17.00
N ARG A 43 -9.00 -17.13 -17.87
CA ARG A 43 -9.01 -16.61 -19.24
C ARG A 43 -10.17 -15.66 -19.41
N ASP A 44 -9.91 -14.46 -19.92
CA ASP A 44 -10.93 -13.51 -20.38
C ASP A 44 -11.42 -13.91 -21.77
N VAL A 45 -12.52 -14.68 -21.81
CA VAL A 45 -13.02 -15.36 -23.02
C VAL A 45 -13.75 -14.38 -23.95
N ASP A 46 -14.54 -13.48 -23.38
CA ASP A 46 -15.32 -12.49 -24.14
C ASP A 46 -14.66 -11.11 -24.21
N GLN A 47 -13.48 -10.96 -23.58
CA GLN A 47 -12.67 -9.74 -23.53
C GLN A 47 -13.35 -8.61 -22.76
N SER A 48 -14.25 -8.94 -21.84
CA SER A 48 -14.98 -7.98 -21.02
C SER A 48 -14.11 -7.33 -19.95
N VAL A 49 -12.99 -7.95 -19.55
CA VAL A 49 -12.05 -7.40 -18.58
C VAL A 49 -10.94 -6.63 -19.29
N GLU A 50 -10.32 -7.20 -20.34
CA GLU A 50 -9.28 -6.52 -21.12
C GLU A 50 -9.78 -5.21 -21.73
N ASN A 51 -11.00 -5.22 -22.30
CA ASN A 51 -11.58 -4.04 -22.94
C ASN A 51 -12.55 -3.26 -22.04
N ALA A 52 -12.53 -3.51 -20.72
CA ALA A 52 -13.34 -2.72 -19.79
C ALA A 52 -12.93 -1.24 -19.85
N ASP A 53 -13.89 -0.37 -19.58
CA ASP A 53 -13.62 1.06 -19.41
C ASP A 53 -13.24 1.32 -17.95
N TRP A 54 -11.95 1.37 -17.69
CA TRP A 54 -11.36 1.55 -16.35
C TRP A 54 -11.42 2.99 -15.84
N PHE A 55 -12.01 3.92 -16.60
CA PHE A 55 -12.13 5.34 -16.22
C PHE A 55 -13.49 5.70 -15.64
N TYR A 56 -14.48 4.82 -15.77
CA TYR A 56 -15.82 5.04 -15.26
C TYR A 56 -16.27 3.89 -14.38
N ARG A 57 -17.03 4.23 -13.33
CA ARG A 57 -17.47 3.30 -12.30
C ARG A 57 -18.22 2.08 -12.81
N ASP A 58 -19.29 2.28 -13.58
CA ASP A 58 -20.18 1.17 -13.94
C ASP A 58 -19.47 0.10 -14.79
N PRO A 59 -18.71 0.46 -15.85
CA PRO A 59 -17.92 -0.53 -16.59
C PRO A 59 -16.80 -1.16 -15.74
N PHE A 60 -16.17 -0.39 -14.86
CA PHE A 60 -15.15 -0.88 -13.94
C PHE A 60 -15.69 -1.94 -12.97
N LEU A 61 -16.84 -1.69 -12.33
CA LEU A 61 -17.50 -2.64 -11.43
C LEU A 61 -18.01 -3.88 -12.20
N ALA A 62 -18.46 -3.70 -13.45
CA ALA A 62 -18.87 -4.82 -14.28
C ALA A 62 -17.70 -5.78 -14.59
N ALA A 63 -16.50 -5.24 -14.81
CA ALA A 63 -15.29 -6.04 -15.01
C ALA A 63 -14.93 -6.84 -13.75
N TYR A 64 -14.97 -6.21 -12.57
CA TYR A 64 -14.72 -6.92 -11.31
C TYR A 64 -15.77 -7.98 -11.00
N ALA A 65 -17.05 -7.69 -11.26
CA ALA A 65 -18.11 -8.68 -11.07
C ALA A 65 -17.90 -9.91 -11.96
N ALA A 66 -17.43 -9.73 -13.20
CA ALA A 66 -17.08 -10.83 -14.10
C ALA A 66 -15.91 -11.67 -13.57
N VAL A 67 -14.89 -11.03 -13.01
CA VAL A 67 -13.75 -11.71 -12.37
C VAL A 67 -14.18 -12.46 -11.11
N GLU A 68 -14.94 -11.81 -10.23
CA GLU A 68 -15.45 -12.39 -8.98
C GLU A 68 -16.36 -13.59 -9.27
N ASP A 69 -17.34 -13.46 -10.16
CA ASP A 69 -18.25 -14.56 -10.53
C ASP A 69 -17.46 -15.75 -11.12
N GLY A 70 -16.42 -15.49 -11.93
CA GLY A 70 -15.54 -16.53 -12.48
C GLY A 70 -14.70 -17.21 -11.39
N PHE A 71 -14.15 -16.44 -10.46
CA PHE A 71 -13.36 -16.93 -9.33
C PHE A 71 -14.21 -17.78 -8.38
N LEU A 72 -15.37 -17.26 -7.95
CA LEU A 72 -16.28 -17.95 -7.01
C LEU A 72 -16.95 -19.19 -7.61
N ALA A 73 -16.90 -19.38 -8.93
CA ALA A 73 -17.31 -20.63 -9.56
C ALA A 73 -16.37 -21.81 -9.23
N GLU A 74 -15.10 -21.52 -8.93
CA GLU A 74 -14.04 -22.52 -8.72
C GLU A 74 -13.40 -22.45 -7.33
N HIS A 75 -13.59 -21.35 -6.60
CA HIS A 75 -13.01 -21.09 -5.29
C HIS A 75 -14.09 -20.77 -4.26
N PRO A 76 -13.97 -21.21 -2.99
CA PRO A 76 -14.87 -20.75 -1.92
C PRO A 76 -14.79 -19.21 -1.73
N ASP A 77 -15.90 -18.66 -1.23
CA ASP A 77 -16.01 -17.26 -0.79
C ASP A 77 -15.40 -17.10 0.61
N ASP A 78 -14.07 -17.17 0.68
CA ASP A 78 -13.27 -17.09 1.91
C ASP A 78 -12.08 -16.12 1.77
N SER A 79 -12.16 -15.21 0.79
CA SER A 79 -11.14 -14.22 0.48
C SER A 79 -11.58 -12.84 0.95
N GLN A 80 -10.73 -12.17 1.72
CA GLN A 80 -10.91 -10.76 2.08
C GLN A 80 -10.45 -9.83 0.95
N PHE A 81 -9.37 -10.20 0.27
CA PHE A 81 -8.85 -9.45 -0.88
C PHE A 81 -8.65 -10.38 -2.07
N LEU A 82 -9.03 -9.91 -3.27
CA LEU A 82 -8.68 -10.58 -4.52
C LEU A 82 -7.63 -9.75 -5.27
N VAL A 83 -6.46 -10.34 -5.47
CA VAL A 83 -5.35 -9.77 -6.22
C VAL A 83 -5.34 -10.36 -7.62
N MET A 84 -5.54 -9.51 -8.62
CA MET A 84 -5.54 -9.86 -10.02
C MET A 84 -4.32 -9.27 -10.73
N TYR A 85 -3.54 -10.15 -11.36
CA TYR A 85 -2.57 -9.79 -12.39
C TYR A 85 -3.13 -10.09 -13.77
N THR A 86 -2.61 -9.42 -14.79
CA THR A 86 -3.04 -9.63 -16.18
C THR A 86 -1.86 -9.82 -17.13
N THR A 87 -2.09 -10.41 -18.30
CA THR A 87 -1.09 -10.51 -19.37
C THR A 87 -1.06 -9.31 -20.32
N TRP A 88 -1.85 -8.28 -20.00
CA TRP A 88 -1.92 -7.02 -20.74
C TRP A 88 -1.66 -5.84 -19.82
N GLN A 89 -1.38 -4.69 -20.43
CA GLN A 89 -1.29 -3.45 -19.70
C GLN A 89 -2.66 -2.78 -19.68
N LEU A 90 -3.05 -2.25 -18.52
CA LEU A 90 -4.19 -1.35 -18.41
C LEU A 90 -3.98 -0.10 -19.28
N PRO A 91 -5.06 0.50 -19.81
CA PRO A 91 -4.96 1.66 -20.69
C PRO A 91 -4.34 2.85 -19.92
N PRO A 92 -3.27 3.50 -20.44
CA PRO A 92 -2.73 4.68 -19.82
C PRO A 92 -3.80 5.79 -19.66
N PRO A 93 -3.78 6.57 -18.57
CA PRO A 93 -2.80 6.58 -17.48
C PRO A 93 -3.04 5.56 -16.34
N VAL A 94 -3.97 4.59 -16.49
CA VAL A 94 -4.32 3.67 -15.39
C VAL A 94 -3.15 2.75 -15.06
N GLY A 95 -2.70 2.81 -13.80
CA GLY A 95 -1.64 1.97 -13.23
C GLY A 95 -2.21 0.72 -12.55
N ALA A 96 -1.40 0.10 -11.68
CA ALA A 96 -1.98 -0.77 -10.68
C ALA A 96 -2.91 0.04 -9.77
N LEU A 97 -3.94 -0.59 -9.22
CA LEU A 97 -4.93 0.09 -8.40
C LEU A 97 -5.59 -0.85 -7.38
N TYR A 98 -6.02 -0.27 -6.26
CA TYR A 98 -6.94 -0.88 -5.32
C TYR A 98 -8.35 -0.30 -5.45
N GLN A 99 -9.34 -1.18 -5.36
CA GLN A 99 -10.74 -0.82 -5.23
C GLN A 99 -11.30 -1.37 -3.93
N SER A 100 -11.81 -0.50 -3.08
CA SER A 100 -12.64 -0.93 -1.94
C SER A 100 -14.02 -1.38 -2.41
N VAL A 101 -14.46 -2.51 -1.87
CA VAL A 101 -15.81 -3.07 -1.98
C VAL A 101 -16.57 -2.82 -0.68
N SER A 102 -15.91 -3.04 0.45
CA SER A 102 -16.42 -2.77 1.79
C SER A 102 -15.28 -2.42 2.74
N ASN A 103 -15.57 -1.58 3.72
CA ASN A 103 -14.66 -1.16 4.77
C ASN A 103 -15.50 -0.68 5.97
N ASP A 104 -15.28 -1.24 7.15
CA ASP A 104 -15.97 -0.86 8.39
C ASP A 104 -15.05 -0.24 9.45
N ILE A 105 -13.85 0.16 9.02
CA ILE A 105 -12.81 0.71 9.88
C ILE A 105 -13.03 2.21 10.05
N HIS A 106 -13.05 2.66 11.30
CA HIS A 106 -13.12 4.08 11.64
C HIS A 106 -11.74 4.64 12.00
N GLY A 107 -11.59 5.96 11.91
CA GLY A 107 -10.37 6.66 12.32
C GLY A 107 -9.23 6.57 11.31
N ILE A 108 -9.54 6.21 10.06
CA ILE A 108 -8.57 6.10 8.95
C ILE A 108 -8.79 7.15 7.85
N GLY A 109 -9.75 8.07 8.03
CA GLY A 109 -10.02 9.18 7.11
C GLY A 109 -10.75 8.78 5.83
N TYR A 110 -11.27 7.55 5.73
CA TYR A 110 -11.97 7.06 4.54
C TYR A 110 -13.24 7.87 4.22
N GLU A 111 -13.81 8.57 5.21
CA GLU A 111 -14.89 9.52 5.01
C GLU A 111 -14.52 10.71 4.10
N HIS A 112 -13.23 11.02 3.97
CA HIS A 112 -12.73 12.15 3.19
C HIS A 112 -12.46 11.82 1.73
N ILE A 113 -12.62 10.57 1.26
CA ILE A 113 -12.29 10.18 -0.14
C ILE A 113 -13.48 10.33 -1.11
N ALA A 114 -14.71 10.36 -0.59
CA ALA A 114 -15.94 10.43 -1.39
C ALA A 114 -16.05 11.66 -2.31
N PRO A 115 -15.59 12.85 -1.90
CA PRO A 115 -15.64 14.05 -2.75
C PRO A 115 -14.60 14.09 -3.89
N GLU A 116 -13.49 13.35 -3.79
CA GLU A 116 -12.28 13.55 -4.59
C GLU A 116 -12.13 12.56 -5.76
N ASP A 117 -12.78 11.40 -5.70
CA ASP A 117 -12.71 10.38 -6.76
C ASP A 117 -13.98 10.35 -7.62
N ALA A 118 -13.87 10.75 -8.89
CA ALA A 118 -14.98 10.77 -9.85
C ALA A 118 -15.49 9.36 -10.25
N VAL A 119 -14.71 8.30 -9.99
CA VAL A 119 -15.10 6.88 -10.13
C VAL A 119 -15.84 6.41 -8.86
N ILE A 120 -15.81 7.19 -7.78
CA ILE A 120 -16.41 6.88 -6.49
C ILE A 120 -17.41 7.97 -6.06
N PRO A 121 -18.65 7.96 -6.58
CA PRO A 121 -19.61 8.99 -6.24
C PRO A 121 -20.15 8.85 -4.80
N ASP A 122 -20.27 10.01 -4.15
CA ASP A 122 -21.09 10.40 -2.98
C ASP A 122 -22.60 10.00 -3.06
N GLU A 123 -23.01 9.16 -4.02
CA GLU A 123 -24.42 8.74 -4.17
C GLU A 123 -24.84 7.62 -3.19
N GLY A 124 -24.30 7.65 -1.96
CA GLY A 124 -24.82 6.86 -0.84
C GLY A 124 -24.63 5.34 -0.94
N MET A 125 -23.78 4.85 -1.84
CA MET A 125 -23.30 3.46 -1.89
C MET A 125 -22.12 3.32 -0.95
N GLY A 126 -22.39 3.50 0.35
CA GLY A 126 -21.38 3.66 1.39
C GLY A 126 -20.18 2.74 1.18
N TYR A 127 -18.99 3.27 1.42
CA TYR A 127 -17.75 2.49 1.54
C TYR A 127 -17.81 1.34 2.56
N PHE A 128 -18.95 1.18 3.21
CA PHE A 128 -19.26 0.34 4.34
C PHE A 128 -20.20 -0.78 3.87
N ASP A 129 -19.97 -1.99 4.39
CA ASP A 129 -20.67 -3.22 4.00
C ASP A 129 -22.20 -3.06 3.84
N ASP A 130 -22.66 -3.13 2.58
CA ASP A 130 -24.06 -3.31 2.19
C ASP A 130 -24.33 -4.73 1.60
N THR A 131 -23.36 -5.65 1.72
CA THR A 131 -23.34 -6.99 1.11
C THR A 131 -23.11 -8.10 2.13
N PRO A 132 -24.15 -8.54 2.87
CA PRO A 132 -24.01 -9.40 4.06
C PRO A 132 -23.54 -10.85 3.82
N ASN A 133 -23.07 -11.21 2.60
CA ASN A 133 -22.69 -12.60 2.27
C ASN A 133 -21.33 -12.78 1.60
N SER A 134 -20.68 -11.72 1.07
CA SER A 134 -19.33 -11.83 0.52
C SER A 134 -18.33 -11.35 1.57
N GLN A 135 -17.20 -12.04 1.71
CA GLN A 135 -16.13 -11.63 2.63
C GLN A 135 -15.18 -10.59 2.00
N VAL A 136 -15.34 -10.28 0.72
CA VAL A 136 -14.42 -9.42 -0.03
C VAL A 136 -14.55 -7.96 0.43
N SER A 137 -13.45 -7.46 0.99
CA SER A 137 -13.25 -6.05 1.36
C SER A 137 -12.71 -5.23 0.19
N GLY A 138 -11.89 -5.82 -0.69
CA GLY A 138 -11.32 -5.09 -1.81
C GLY A 138 -10.73 -5.95 -2.92
N PHE A 139 -10.57 -5.33 -4.07
CA PHE A 139 -9.89 -5.89 -5.23
C PHE A 139 -8.62 -5.10 -5.54
N MET A 140 -7.56 -5.80 -5.93
CA MET A 140 -6.34 -5.19 -6.43
C MET A 140 -6.14 -5.61 -7.88
N HIS A 141 -6.01 -4.64 -8.78
CA HIS A 141 -5.57 -4.90 -10.16
C HIS A 141 -4.10 -4.52 -10.27
N MET A 142 -3.21 -5.52 -10.25
CA MET A 142 -1.76 -5.35 -10.29
C MET A 142 -1.20 -5.10 -11.69
N ASN A 143 -2.07 -4.80 -12.66
CA ASN A 143 -1.71 -4.50 -14.05
C ASN A 143 -0.95 -5.69 -14.69
N GLN A 144 -0.04 -5.43 -15.64
CA GLN A 144 0.68 -6.47 -16.35
C GLN A 144 1.68 -7.18 -15.44
N TRP A 145 1.59 -8.50 -15.30
CA TRP A 145 2.44 -9.28 -14.39
C TRP A 145 3.95 -9.14 -14.65
N THR A 146 4.35 -8.94 -15.91
CA THR A 146 5.78 -8.81 -16.27
C THR A 146 6.45 -7.56 -15.73
N GLN A 147 5.69 -6.57 -15.24
CA GLN A 147 6.28 -5.35 -14.64
C GLN A 147 7.00 -5.63 -13.32
N TYR A 148 6.71 -6.76 -12.67
CA TYR A 148 7.32 -7.17 -11.40
C TYR A 148 8.58 -8.02 -11.56
N LEU A 149 9.03 -8.23 -12.81
CA LEU A 149 10.23 -8.99 -13.09
C LEU A 149 11.49 -8.15 -12.87
N GLY A 150 12.53 -8.81 -12.35
CA GLY A 150 13.86 -8.23 -12.17
C GLY A 150 14.70 -8.27 -13.45
N GLY A 151 15.88 -7.63 -13.40
CA GLY A 151 16.84 -7.66 -14.50
C GLY A 151 17.56 -8.99 -14.70
N ASP A 152 17.57 -9.85 -13.67
CA ASP A 152 18.17 -11.18 -13.72
C ASP A 152 17.15 -12.24 -14.18
N ALA A 153 17.62 -13.24 -14.94
CA ALA A 153 16.76 -14.33 -15.41
C ALA A 153 16.24 -15.17 -14.24
N GLY A 154 14.92 -15.26 -14.09
CA GLY A 154 14.29 -15.92 -12.94
C GLY A 154 14.08 -15.01 -11.72
N GLY A 155 14.51 -13.74 -11.81
CA GLY A 155 14.43 -12.77 -10.73
C GLY A 155 13.14 -11.96 -10.75
N VAL A 156 12.72 -11.54 -9.56
CA VAL A 156 11.65 -10.56 -9.34
C VAL A 156 12.27 -9.24 -8.90
N ASN A 157 11.51 -8.15 -8.99
CA ASN A 157 11.98 -6.83 -8.63
C ASN A 157 11.39 -6.41 -7.28
N ASP A 158 12.16 -6.63 -6.21
CA ASP A 158 11.74 -6.31 -4.84
C ASP A 158 11.40 -4.83 -4.65
N ASN A 159 12.11 -3.92 -5.32
CA ASN A 159 11.83 -2.49 -5.25
C ASN A 159 10.44 -2.17 -5.84
N ILE A 160 10.12 -2.72 -7.00
CA ILE A 160 8.82 -2.52 -7.66
C ILE A 160 7.69 -3.25 -6.92
N ILE A 161 7.95 -4.45 -6.41
CA ILE A 161 6.96 -5.19 -5.61
C ILE A 161 6.66 -4.44 -4.31
N SER A 162 7.68 -4.07 -3.53
CA SER A 162 7.49 -3.33 -2.27
C SER A 162 6.79 -1.98 -2.50
N LEU A 163 7.11 -1.27 -3.59
CA LEU A 163 6.41 -0.05 -3.93
C LEU A 163 4.94 -0.32 -4.30
N ILE A 164 4.68 -1.08 -5.37
CA ILE A 164 3.35 -1.14 -5.98
C ILE A 164 2.42 -2.06 -5.19
N PHE A 165 2.86 -3.27 -4.83
CA PHE A 165 2.01 -4.18 -4.05
C PHE A 165 1.71 -3.60 -2.66
N GLY A 166 2.73 -3.00 -2.03
CA GLY A 166 2.56 -2.28 -0.77
C GLY A 166 1.59 -1.09 -0.91
N GLN A 167 1.75 -0.25 -1.94
CA GLN A 167 0.85 0.91 -2.15
C GLN A 167 -0.59 0.45 -2.31
N GLU A 168 -0.84 -0.49 -3.23
CA GLU A 168 -2.21 -0.90 -3.54
C GLU A 168 -2.88 -1.63 -2.37
N LEU A 169 -2.19 -2.54 -1.67
CA LEU A 169 -2.80 -3.17 -0.50
C LEU A 169 -2.96 -2.15 0.66
N GLY A 170 -2.01 -1.23 0.80
CA GLY A 170 -2.07 -0.13 1.76
C GLY A 170 -3.33 0.71 1.62
N HIS A 171 -3.89 0.85 0.42
CA HIS A 171 -5.13 1.61 0.18
C HIS A 171 -6.39 1.05 0.83
N ALA A 172 -6.34 -0.15 1.41
CA ALA A 172 -7.38 -0.61 2.33
C ALA A 172 -7.45 0.23 3.62
N TRP A 173 -6.36 0.91 4.00
CA TRP A 173 -6.25 1.71 5.24
C TRP A 173 -5.70 3.13 5.03
N LEU A 174 -4.98 3.40 3.93
CA LEU A 174 -4.11 4.57 3.76
C LEU A 174 -4.32 5.23 2.38
N ALA A 175 -4.02 6.50 2.15
CA ALA A 175 -3.65 7.56 3.08
C ALA A 175 -4.71 8.65 2.97
N PHE A 176 -5.55 8.80 4.00
CA PHE A 176 -6.73 9.69 3.91
C PHE A 176 -6.92 10.59 5.13
N VAL A 177 -6.11 10.41 6.18
CA VAL A 177 -6.32 11.11 7.46
C VAL A 177 -5.92 12.58 7.40
N TYR A 178 -6.70 13.40 8.08
CA TYR A 178 -6.39 14.79 8.39
C TYR A 178 -5.85 14.87 9.82
N TYR A 179 -5.35 16.04 10.20
CA TYR A 179 -4.84 16.30 11.54
C TYR A 179 -5.17 17.72 12.00
N GLN A 180 -5.07 17.97 13.31
CA GLN A 180 -5.38 19.26 13.90
C GLN A 180 -4.16 19.91 14.55
N GLN A 181 -3.75 21.07 14.06
CA GLN A 181 -2.76 21.93 14.70
C GLN A 181 -3.17 23.39 14.61
N GLY A 182 -3.27 24.07 15.75
CA GLY A 182 -3.75 25.46 15.84
C GLY A 182 -4.99 25.66 16.72
N GLY A 183 -5.57 24.57 17.22
CA GLY A 183 -6.74 24.57 18.11
C GLY A 183 -7.92 23.80 17.52
N ILE A 184 -9.02 23.69 18.28
CA ILE A 184 -10.21 22.93 17.85
C ILE A 184 -10.77 23.53 16.55
N GLY A 185 -10.84 22.70 15.51
CA GLY A 185 -11.40 23.05 14.20
C GLY A 185 -10.41 23.63 13.18
N ASP A 186 -9.11 23.71 13.51
CA ASP A 186 -8.04 24.02 12.54
C ASP A 186 -7.50 22.72 11.94
N TRP A 187 -8.29 22.12 11.06
CA TRP A 187 -7.97 20.86 10.39
C TRP A 187 -7.10 21.10 9.16
N ARG A 188 -6.16 20.19 8.92
CA ARG A 188 -5.20 20.25 7.82
C ARG A 188 -5.10 18.89 7.16
N ASN A 189 -4.83 18.93 5.85
CA ASN A 189 -4.65 17.75 4.99
C ASN A 189 -3.35 17.84 4.17
N ASP A 190 -2.43 18.74 4.54
CA ASP A 190 -1.15 18.92 3.85
C ASP A 190 -0.13 17.78 4.11
N MET A 191 -0.52 16.75 4.87
CA MET A 191 0.12 15.43 4.86
C MET A 191 -0.20 14.63 3.60
N LEU A 192 -1.27 14.98 2.87
CA LEU A 192 -1.70 14.30 1.66
C LEU A 192 -1.14 15.00 0.42
N GLY A 193 -0.81 14.20 -0.58
CA GLY A 193 -0.39 14.64 -1.91
C GLY A 193 -1.32 14.05 -2.95
N ARG A 194 -0.76 13.29 -3.89
CA ARG A 194 -1.43 12.81 -5.11
C ARG A 194 -2.85 12.33 -4.84
N SER A 195 -3.82 13.03 -5.42
CA SER A 195 -5.26 12.69 -5.35
C SER A 195 -5.86 12.68 -3.93
N ASN A 196 -5.19 13.33 -2.95
CA ASN A 196 -5.52 13.23 -1.53
C ASN A 196 -5.63 11.77 -1.03
N ALA A 197 -4.88 10.86 -1.65
CA ALA A 197 -4.92 9.42 -1.37
C ALA A 197 -3.53 8.83 -1.09
N HIS A 198 -2.50 9.67 -1.13
CA HIS A 198 -1.10 9.30 -0.91
C HIS A 198 -0.47 10.31 0.04
N TRP A 199 0.59 9.92 0.74
CA TRP A 199 1.36 10.86 1.54
C TRP A 199 2.08 11.88 0.65
N SER A 200 2.05 13.13 1.06
CA SER A 200 2.72 14.25 0.39
C SER A 200 4.20 13.96 0.16
N PHE A 201 4.73 14.37 -0.98
CA PHE A 201 6.17 14.32 -1.29
C PHE A 201 7.03 14.88 -0.15
N TYR A 202 6.51 15.88 0.59
CA TYR A 202 7.20 16.57 1.67
C TYR A 202 6.96 16.00 3.06
N MET A 203 6.22 14.89 3.17
CA MET A 203 6.02 14.18 4.42
C MET A 203 7.16 13.19 4.67
N ASN A 204 7.70 13.20 5.89
CA ASN A 204 8.63 12.16 6.32
C ASN A 204 7.86 10.90 6.75
N THR A 205 7.76 9.96 5.85
CA THR A 205 7.15 8.64 6.08
C THR A 205 8.19 7.57 6.37
N GLY A 206 9.48 7.90 6.27
CA GLY A 206 10.55 6.90 6.35
C GLY A 206 10.62 5.99 5.13
N GLY A 207 9.96 6.36 4.02
CA GLY A 207 9.93 5.55 2.80
C GLY A 207 8.72 4.62 2.69
N SER A 208 7.54 5.09 3.08
CA SER A 208 6.28 4.34 2.94
C SER A 208 6.00 3.97 1.48
N PRO A 209 5.46 2.76 1.21
CA PRO A 209 5.01 2.42 -0.13
C PRO A 209 3.83 3.29 -0.59
N VAL A 210 3.12 3.95 0.32
CA VAL A 210 2.03 4.91 0.02
C VAL A 210 2.56 6.35 -0.12
N GLN A 211 3.82 6.48 -0.55
CA GLN A 211 4.56 7.73 -0.81
C GLN A 211 5.06 8.48 0.44
N GLY A 212 5.35 9.77 0.27
CA GLY A 212 6.33 10.48 1.09
C GLY A 212 7.74 9.93 0.92
N HIS A 213 8.66 10.44 1.74
CA HIS A 213 10.06 10.04 1.67
C HIS A 213 10.69 9.86 3.05
N GLU A 214 11.86 9.25 3.09
CA GLU A 214 12.74 9.35 4.25
C GLU A 214 13.53 10.65 4.16
N TRP A 215 13.07 11.67 4.89
CA TRP A 215 13.71 12.96 4.95
C TRP A 215 14.69 13.01 6.13
N ILE A 216 15.95 13.31 5.82
CA ILE A 216 17.00 13.53 6.81
C ILE A 216 17.14 15.02 7.08
N ASP A 217 16.98 15.44 8.34
CA ASP A 217 17.24 16.80 8.80
C ASP A 217 18.77 17.01 8.96
N ASN A 218 19.34 17.92 8.16
CA ASN A 218 20.78 18.19 8.17
C ASN A 218 21.20 19.13 9.34
N GLY A 219 20.25 19.65 10.11
CA GLY A 219 20.48 20.51 11.27
C GLY A 219 20.85 21.96 10.93
N ASP A 220 20.74 22.35 9.65
CA ASP A 220 21.06 23.69 9.14
C ASP A 220 19.89 24.35 8.39
N GLY A 221 18.69 23.78 8.48
CA GLY A 221 17.50 24.22 7.75
C GLY A 221 17.39 23.62 6.35
N THR A 222 18.26 22.67 6.00
CA THR A 222 18.12 21.82 4.82
C THR A 222 17.73 20.39 5.19
N PHE A 223 17.05 19.74 4.26
CA PHE A 223 16.58 18.37 4.38
C PHE A 223 16.94 17.58 3.13
N THR A 224 17.34 16.33 3.30
CA THR A 224 17.72 15.46 2.19
C THR A 224 16.86 14.20 2.19
N ALA A 225 16.13 13.97 1.11
CA ALA A 225 15.46 12.71 0.82
C ALA A 225 16.44 11.75 0.14
N LEU A 226 16.37 10.47 0.50
CA LEU A 226 17.14 9.40 -0.15
C LEU A 226 16.23 8.51 -0.99
N LYS A 227 16.76 8.05 -2.12
CA LYS A 227 16.08 7.06 -2.94
C LYS A 227 16.02 5.72 -2.22
N GLN A 228 14.84 5.10 -2.20
CA GLN A 228 14.63 3.83 -1.53
C GLN A 228 14.83 2.64 -2.46
N ASP A 229 15.59 1.65 -1.99
CA ASP A 229 15.75 0.34 -2.63
C ASP A 229 14.62 -0.63 -2.22
N ILE A 230 14.03 -0.42 -1.04
CA ILE A 230 12.86 -1.14 -0.54
C ILE A 230 12.02 -0.17 0.28
N TYR A 231 10.69 -0.30 0.19
CA TYR A 231 9.75 0.58 0.90
C TYR A 231 9.23 -0.13 2.16
N GLU A 232 9.01 0.58 3.26
CA GLU A 232 8.52 0.03 4.53
C GLU A 232 7.43 0.93 5.11
N TYR A 233 6.41 0.36 5.76
CA TYR A 233 5.35 1.16 6.37
C TYR A 233 5.87 1.99 7.56
N SER A 234 5.41 3.24 7.62
CA SER A 234 5.70 4.16 8.72
C SER A 234 4.97 3.76 10.01
N ASP A 235 5.32 4.35 11.15
CA ASP A 235 4.58 4.11 12.40
C ASP A 235 3.12 4.58 12.30
N LEU A 236 2.86 5.67 11.56
CA LEU A 236 1.50 6.14 11.28
C LEU A 236 0.74 5.13 10.43
N ASP A 237 1.37 4.61 9.37
CA ASP A 237 0.76 3.59 8.51
C ASP A 237 0.35 2.36 9.33
N LEU A 238 1.27 1.85 10.16
CA LEU A 238 1.01 0.69 11.01
C LEU A 238 -0.09 0.95 12.04
N TYR A 239 -0.19 2.16 12.61
CA TYR A 239 -1.31 2.52 13.49
C TYR A 239 -2.65 2.50 12.75
N LEU A 240 -2.71 3.10 11.56
CA LEU A 240 -3.94 3.16 10.76
C LEU A 240 -4.37 1.76 10.27
N MET A 241 -3.40 0.92 9.92
CA MET A 241 -3.62 -0.51 9.66
C MET A 241 -4.06 -1.30 10.89
N GLY A 242 -3.98 -0.73 12.10
CA GLY A 242 -4.34 -1.40 13.36
C GLY A 242 -3.24 -2.30 13.94
N LEU A 243 -2.02 -2.19 13.43
CA LEU A 243 -0.86 -3.03 13.73
C LEU A 243 0.09 -2.41 14.77
N LEU A 244 -0.11 -1.13 15.12
CA LEU A 244 0.67 -0.43 16.14
C LEU A 244 -0.26 0.34 17.09
N PRO A 245 -0.07 0.28 18.42
CA PRO A 245 -0.84 1.11 19.35
C PRO A 245 -0.35 2.57 19.31
N PRO A 246 -1.21 3.56 19.63
CA PRO A 246 -0.86 4.98 19.51
C PRO A 246 0.35 5.37 20.37
N GLU A 247 0.57 4.72 21.52
CA GLU A 247 1.71 5.02 22.40
C GLU A 247 3.08 4.64 21.80
N GLN A 248 3.09 3.84 20.73
CA GLN A 248 4.31 3.45 20.01
C GLN A 248 4.51 4.23 18.71
N VAL A 249 3.58 5.12 18.34
CA VAL A 249 3.72 5.94 17.14
C VAL A 249 4.66 7.10 17.45
N ALA A 250 5.86 7.08 16.87
CA ALA A 250 6.78 8.20 16.99
C ALA A 250 6.23 9.44 16.26
N PRO A 251 6.49 10.67 16.75
CA PRO A 251 6.19 11.87 15.99
C PRO A 251 6.93 11.86 14.64
N TRP A 252 6.24 12.35 13.60
CA TRP A 252 6.80 12.55 12.26
C TRP A 252 6.74 14.03 11.90
N PHE A 253 7.07 14.37 10.66
CA PHE A 253 7.00 15.77 10.22
C PHE A 253 6.65 15.92 8.75
N VAL A 254 6.17 17.12 8.41
CA VAL A 254 6.01 17.63 7.05
C VAL A 254 6.96 18.82 6.85
N LEU A 255 7.48 18.97 5.64
CA LEU A 255 8.31 20.10 5.24
C LEU A 255 7.46 21.18 4.57
N ASP A 256 7.44 22.36 5.19
CA ASP A 256 6.76 23.55 4.68
C ASP A 256 7.69 24.46 3.87
N ASP A 257 7.10 25.20 2.94
CA ASP A 257 7.76 26.24 2.15
C ASP A 257 9.09 25.77 1.50
N PRO A 258 9.08 24.64 0.76
CA PRO A 258 10.29 24.10 0.15
C PRO A 258 10.90 25.09 -0.85
N SER A 259 12.22 25.21 -0.83
CA SER A 259 12.99 26.09 -1.70
C SER A 259 14.39 25.55 -1.95
N ASN A 260 15.12 26.12 -2.91
CA ASN A 260 16.48 25.70 -3.28
C ASN A 260 16.60 24.18 -3.52
N CYS A 261 15.68 23.64 -4.30
CA CYS A 261 15.56 22.21 -4.53
C CYS A 261 16.65 21.69 -5.47
N VAL A 262 17.68 21.09 -4.88
CA VAL A 262 18.82 20.51 -5.59
C VAL A 262 18.43 19.14 -6.14
N ASP A 263 18.83 18.88 -7.39
CA ASP A 263 18.56 17.63 -8.12
C ASP A 263 17.07 17.36 -8.37
N SER A 264 16.29 18.44 -8.57
CA SER A 264 14.91 18.33 -9.03
C SER A 264 14.79 17.61 -10.36
N ALA A 265 13.78 16.75 -10.46
CA ALA A 265 13.38 16.11 -11.71
C ALA A 265 12.65 17.07 -12.66
N LEU A 266 12.23 18.25 -12.19
CA LEU A 266 11.54 19.24 -13.02
C LEU A 266 12.53 20.00 -13.92
N PRO A 267 12.24 20.17 -15.23
CA PRO A 267 13.17 20.78 -16.19
C PRO A 267 13.60 22.21 -15.84
N ASP A 268 12.77 22.95 -15.11
CA ASP A 268 13.04 24.33 -14.70
C ASP A 268 13.79 24.42 -13.35
N GLY A 269 14.09 23.28 -12.72
CA GLY A 269 14.74 23.21 -11.42
C GLY A 269 13.86 23.66 -10.26
N SER A 270 12.54 23.81 -10.47
CA SER A 270 11.59 24.11 -9.40
C SER A 270 11.46 22.93 -8.44
N CYS A 271 10.94 23.21 -7.25
CA CYS A 271 10.67 22.20 -6.25
C CYS A 271 9.55 21.25 -6.72
N ALA A 272 9.62 19.98 -6.32
CA ALA A 272 8.58 19.01 -6.62
C ALA A 272 7.21 19.49 -6.11
N ASP A 273 6.14 19.14 -6.83
CA ASP A 273 4.80 19.36 -6.31
C ASP A 273 4.55 18.39 -5.12
N PRO A 274 3.80 18.77 -4.07
CA PRO A 274 3.34 17.83 -3.05
C PRO A 274 2.66 16.57 -3.61
N ASP A 275 2.05 16.65 -4.80
CA ASP A 275 1.45 15.52 -5.54
C ASP A 275 2.48 14.67 -6.31
N GLY A 276 3.76 15.06 -6.29
CA GLY A 276 4.86 14.29 -6.85
C GLY A 276 5.10 13.00 -6.07
N PHE A 277 5.72 12.01 -6.73
CA PHE A 277 5.97 10.69 -6.11
C PHE A 277 7.40 10.17 -6.30
N LEU A 278 8.20 10.76 -7.20
CA LEU A 278 9.58 10.34 -7.47
C LEU A 278 10.49 11.54 -7.70
N PHE A 279 11.77 11.34 -7.39
CA PHE A 279 12.88 12.13 -7.89
C PHE A 279 13.91 11.18 -8.53
N GLU A 280 14.55 11.63 -9.62
CA GLU A 280 15.42 10.76 -10.42
C GLU A 280 16.78 10.50 -9.76
N ALA A 281 17.30 11.49 -9.05
CA ALA A 281 18.61 11.45 -8.41
C ALA A 281 18.64 10.47 -7.23
N ASP A 282 19.85 10.08 -6.79
CA ASP A 282 20.02 9.23 -5.60
C ASP A 282 19.63 9.96 -4.31
N SER A 283 19.63 11.29 -4.35
CA SER A 283 19.20 12.16 -3.26
C SER A 283 18.53 13.41 -3.79
N TYR A 284 17.65 14.00 -2.99
CA TYR A 284 17.00 15.28 -3.29
C TYR A 284 17.08 16.19 -2.06
N THR A 285 17.65 17.38 -2.19
CA THR A 285 17.90 18.28 -1.05
C THR A 285 17.15 19.59 -1.19
N VAL A 286 16.50 20.03 -0.11
CA VAL A 286 15.69 21.26 -0.08
C VAL A 286 16.01 22.09 1.15
N ASN A 287 15.81 23.41 1.06
CA ASN A 287 15.56 24.26 2.23
C ASN A 287 14.07 24.18 2.56
N ALA A 288 13.71 24.00 3.82
CA ALA A 288 12.30 23.98 4.24
C ALA A 288 12.15 24.34 5.73
N THR A 289 10.91 24.51 6.17
CA THR A 289 10.56 24.59 7.60
C THR A 289 9.92 23.29 8.04
N ARG A 290 10.52 22.62 9.03
CA ARG A 290 9.96 21.39 9.60
C ARG A 290 8.77 21.71 10.50
N ARG A 291 7.68 20.98 10.30
CA ARG A 291 6.52 20.95 11.19
C ARG A 291 6.31 19.53 11.72
N ASP A 292 6.53 19.36 13.02
CA ASP A 292 6.28 18.08 13.70
C ASP A 292 4.78 17.82 13.86
N ILE A 293 4.38 16.56 13.69
CA ILE A 293 3.01 16.07 13.86
C ILE A 293 3.05 14.83 14.76
N THR A 294 2.02 14.67 15.58
CA THR A 294 1.87 13.54 16.49
C THR A 294 0.60 12.74 16.19
N ILE A 295 0.53 11.51 16.68
CA ILE A 295 -0.68 10.71 16.54
C ILE A 295 -1.90 11.34 17.22
N ASP A 296 -1.69 12.07 18.31
CA ASP A 296 -2.76 12.80 19.00
C ASP A 296 -3.37 13.89 18.10
N ASP A 297 -2.59 14.48 17.19
CA ASP A 297 -3.11 15.49 16.24
C ASP A 297 -4.06 14.86 15.21
N VAL A 298 -3.79 13.62 14.79
CA VAL A 298 -4.65 12.82 13.89
C VAL A 298 -5.90 12.34 14.64
N ILE A 299 -5.71 11.74 15.82
CA ILE A 299 -6.83 11.25 16.67
C ILE A 299 -7.78 12.39 17.05
N ALA A 300 -7.28 13.62 17.20
CA ALA A 300 -8.12 14.78 17.47
C ALA A 300 -9.13 15.11 16.35
N VAL A 301 -8.87 14.69 15.11
CA VAL A 301 -9.76 14.88 13.95
C VAL A 301 -10.54 13.60 13.66
N GLU A 302 -9.83 12.50 13.43
CA GLU A 302 -10.41 11.24 12.93
C GLU A 302 -11.05 10.40 14.05
N GLY A 303 -10.72 10.70 15.31
CA GLY A 303 -10.97 9.80 16.42
C GLY A 303 -9.97 8.63 16.48
N PRO A 304 -10.10 7.74 17.48
CA PRO A 304 -9.26 6.55 17.56
C PRO A 304 -9.58 5.58 16.42
N ARG A 305 -8.57 4.86 15.93
CA ARG A 305 -8.74 3.78 14.96
C ARG A 305 -9.56 2.66 15.58
N MET A 306 -10.65 2.25 14.93
CA MET A 306 -11.50 1.15 15.39
C MET A 306 -11.73 0.12 14.27
N PRO A 307 -11.54 -1.20 14.53
CA PRO A 307 -11.11 -1.81 15.79
C PRO A 307 -9.73 -1.34 16.25
N ALA A 308 -9.42 -1.32 17.55
CA ALA A 308 -8.11 -0.81 17.99
C ALA A 308 -7.00 -1.86 17.78
N TYR A 309 -5.74 -1.48 17.97
CA TYR A 309 -4.64 -2.45 18.05
C TYR A 309 -4.94 -3.57 19.06
N GLY A 310 -4.67 -4.82 18.67
CA GLY A 310 -4.99 -6.03 19.43
C GLY A 310 -6.44 -6.53 19.29
N GLU A 311 -7.34 -5.72 18.73
CA GLU A 311 -8.67 -6.15 18.27
C GLU A 311 -8.75 -6.19 16.74
N ALA A 312 -7.93 -5.38 16.06
CA ALA A 312 -7.76 -5.39 14.62
C ALA A 312 -7.21 -6.73 14.12
N PRO A 313 -7.64 -7.21 12.93
CA PRO A 313 -6.97 -8.33 12.27
C PRO A 313 -5.51 -7.99 11.97
N ASP A 314 -4.63 -8.96 12.18
CA ASP A 314 -3.22 -8.97 11.78
C ASP A 314 -2.94 -10.04 10.71
N SER A 315 -3.98 -10.74 10.26
CA SER A 315 -3.91 -11.77 9.23
C SER A 315 -4.99 -11.52 8.20
N TYR A 316 -4.59 -11.44 6.92
CA TYR A 316 -5.45 -11.07 5.82
C TYR A 316 -5.58 -12.21 4.81
N ASP A 317 -6.82 -12.56 4.49
CA ASP A 317 -7.15 -13.64 3.58
C ASP A 317 -7.11 -13.15 2.14
N VAL A 318 -6.06 -13.51 1.39
CA VAL A 318 -5.81 -12.98 0.06
C VAL A 318 -5.78 -14.09 -0.97
N SER A 319 -6.53 -13.93 -2.05
CA SER A 319 -6.49 -14.82 -3.21
C SER A 319 -5.78 -14.16 -4.38
N PHE A 320 -4.97 -14.93 -5.09
CA PHE A 320 -4.17 -14.45 -6.21
C PHE A 320 -4.61 -15.12 -7.50
N ILE A 321 -4.87 -14.31 -8.53
CA ILE A 321 -5.23 -14.78 -9.85
C ILE A 321 -4.40 -14.11 -10.94
N LEU A 322 -4.17 -14.84 -12.03
CA LEU A 322 -3.66 -14.31 -13.28
C LEU A 322 -4.72 -14.47 -14.36
N VAL A 323 -5.16 -13.36 -14.95
CA VAL A 323 -6.10 -13.37 -16.07
C VAL A 323 -5.33 -13.19 -17.38
N THR A 324 -5.53 -14.12 -18.31
CA THR A 324 -4.90 -14.12 -19.63
C THR A 324 -5.90 -13.72 -20.71
N ARG A 325 -5.39 -13.28 -21.86
CA ARG A 325 -6.23 -13.10 -23.06
C ARG A 325 -6.87 -14.42 -23.49
N ALA A 326 -7.98 -14.32 -24.22
CA ALA A 326 -8.77 -15.46 -24.70
C ALA A 326 -7.94 -16.58 -25.36
N ASP A 327 -6.98 -16.25 -26.23
CA ASP A 327 -6.20 -17.22 -26.99
C ASP A 327 -4.77 -17.41 -26.46
N GLU A 328 -4.44 -16.79 -25.33
CA GLU A 328 -3.09 -16.83 -24.77
C GLU A 328 -2.86 -18.12 -23.97
N VAL A 329 -1.66 -18.66 -24.11
CA VAL A 329 -1.18 -19.83 -23.38
C VAL A 329 0.20 -19.51 -22.86
N LEU A 330 0.33 -19.45 -21.54
CA LEU A 330 1.60 -19.23 -20.86
C LEU A 330 2.46 -20.49 -20.90
N ASP A 331 3.77 -20.32 -21.08
CA ASP A 331 4.71 -21.42 -20.91
C ASP A 331 5.01 -21.70 -19.42
N GLU A 332 5.62 -22.84 -19.11
CA GLU A 332 5.90 -23.19 -17.71
C GLU A 332 6.93 -22.25 -17.05
N GLY A 333 7.78 -21.57 -17.82
CA GLY A 333 8.71 -20.59 -17.29
C GLY A 333 7.99 -19.34 -16.79
N ASP A 334 7.05 -18.81 -17.58
CA ASP A 334 6.20 -17.68 -17.20
C ASP A 334 5.37 -18.01 -15.96
N LYS A 335 4.79 -19.22 -15.92
CA LYS A 335 3.99 -19.66 -14.76
C LYS A 335 4.82 -19.71 -13.47
N LEU A 336 6.06 -20.19 -13.54
CA LEU A 336 6.99 -20.24 -12.41
C LEU A 336 7.44 -18.85 -11.96
N LEU A 337 7.63 -17.92 -12.89
CA LEU A 337 7.92 -16.52 -12.57
C LEU A 337 6.73 -15.86 -11.85
N MET A 338 5.51 -16.16 -12.28
CA MET A 338 4.31 -15.68 -11.59
C MET A 338 4.19 -16.26 -10.17
N ASP A 339 4.49 -17.55 -9.97
CA ASP A 339 4.57 -18.14 -8.62
C ASP A 339 5.61 -17.37 -7.75
N ALA A 340 6.76 -17.01 -8.32
CA ALA A 340 7.78 -16.22 -7.63
C ALA A 340 7.32 -14.80 -7.28
N ILE A 341 6.55 -14.14 -8.16
CA ILE A 341 5.98 -12.81 -7.90
C ILE A 341 4.98 -12.86 -6.74
N VAL A 342 4.07 -13.82 -6.73
CA VAL A 342 3.07 -13.96 -5.65
C VAL A 342 3.76 -14.22 -4.31
N ASN A 343 4.63 -15.22 -4.26
CA ASN A 343 5.35 -15.57 -3.03
C ASN A 343 6.20 -14.39 -2.54
N ARG A 344 6.89 -13.69 -3.44
CA ARG A 344 7.69 -12.53 -3.04
C ARG A 344 6.84 -11.36 -2.57
N SER A 345 5.66 -11.14 -3.15
CA SER A 345 4.73 -10.09 -2.71
C SER A 345 4.25 -10.33 -1.28
N ILE A 346 3.95 -11.58 -0.94
CA ILE A 346 3.59 -12.00 0.42
C ILE A 346 4.75 -11.76 1.39
N ASP A 347 5.95 -12.27 1.07
CA ASP A 347 7.14 -12.13 1.92
C ASP A 347 7.52 -10.65 2.14
N ILE A 348 7.43 -9.84 1.09
CA ILE A 348 7.73 -8.42 1.19
C ILE A 348 6.70 -7.74 2.08
N PHE A 349 5.39 -7.95 1.89
CA PHE A 349 4.37 -7.32 2.72
C PHE A 349 4.55 -7.62 4.22
N ASP A 350 4.88 -8.87 4.56
CA ASP A 350 5.23 -9.25 5.94
C ASP A 350 6.42 -8.41 6.47
N GLY A 351 7.49 -8.30 5.68
CA GLY A 351 8.65 -7.46 6.01
C GLY A 351 8.30 -5.97 6.15
N GLN A 352 7.50 -5.43 5.24
CA GLN A 352 7.07 -4.02 5.25
C GLN A 352 6.27 -3.66 6.49
N THR A 353 5.52 -4.62 7.02
CA THR A 353 4.75 -4.46 8.26
C THR A 353 5.56 -4.83 9.51
N ARG A 354 6.88 -5.07 9.36
CA ARG A 354 7.80 -5.47 10.44
C ARG A 354 7.40 -6.79 11.10
N GLY A 355 6.69 -7.65 10.36
CA GLY A 355 6.12 -8.91 10.84
C GLY A 355 4.90 -8.74 11.75
N TYR A 356 4.27 -7.55 11.77
CA TYR A 356 3.03 -7.35 12.51
C TYR A 356 1.79 -7.81 11.74
N ALA A 357 1.88 -8.00 10.42
CA ALA A 357 0.77 -8.56 9.65
C ALA A 357 1.21 -9.61 8.63
N HIS A 358 0.30 -10.54 8.37
CA HIS A 358 0.55 -11.70 7.51
C HIS A 358 -0.53 -11.86 6.45
N ILE A 359 -0.13 -12.25 5.25
CA ILE A 359 -1.07 -12.67 4.20
C ILE A 359 -1.25 -14.19 4.26
N VAL A 360 -2.50 -14.63 4.37
CA VAL A 360 -2.90 -16.02 4.19
C VAL A 360 -3.33 -16.18 2.74
N ASN A 361 -2.50 -16.85 1.94
CA ASN A 361 -2.80 -17.11 0.54
C ASN A 361 -3.89 -18.19 0.41
N ARG A 362 -5.12 -17.75 0.10
CA ARG A 362 -6.29 -18.63 -0.02
C ARG A 362 -6.29 -19.46 -1.30
N THR A 363 -5.59 -19.00 -2.34
CA THR A 363 -5.38 -19.75 -3.59
C THR A 363 -4.28 -20.81 -3.52
N ALA A 364 -3.50 -20.85 -2.43
CA ALA A 364 -2.37 -21.77 -2.34
C ALA A 364 -2.80 -23.24 -2.19
N GLN A 365 -2.18 -24.14 -2.95
CA GLN A 365 -2.37 -25.58 -2.77
C GLN A 365 -1.29 -26.17 -1.84
N GLY A 366 -1.70 -26.63 -0.65
CA GLY A 366 -0.86 -27.49 0.20
C GLY A 366 -0.31 -26.90 1.51
N GLY A 367 -0.94 -25.84 2.05
CA GLY A 367 -0.51 -25.19 3.30
C GLY A 367 -1.53 -25.25 4.44
N ALA A 368 -2.26 -26.36 4.62
CA ALA A 368 -3.04 -26.60 5.83
C ALA A 368 -2.36 -27.67 6.70
N SER A 369 -1.21 -27.32 7.31
CA SER A 369 -0.66 -27.99 8.50
C SER A 369 0.64 -27.33 8.96
N ASP A 370 0.59 -26.50 10.01
CA ASP A 370 1.41 -26.66 11.22
C ASP A 370 1.20 -25.47 12.18
N GLU A 371 -0.04 -25.25 12.61
CA GLU A 371 -0.32 -24.51 13.85
C GLU A 371 -1.15 -25.38 14.80
N SER A 372 -0.52 -26.43 15.33
CA SER A 372 -0.93 -27.00 16.62
C SER A 372 0.22 -27.78 17.25
N GLY A 373 1.26 -27.07 17.66
CA GLY A 373 2.30 -27.58 18.56
C GLY A 373 2.11 -27.01 19.95
N GLY A 374 0.99 -27.34 20.60
CA GLY A 374 0.79 -27.01 22.01
C GLY A 374 1.92 -27.62 22.85
N GLU A 375 2.59 -26.77 23.62
CA GLU A 375 3.54 -27.16 24.64
C GLU A 375 2.80 -27.93 25.74
N ASP A 376 2.79 -29.26 25.63
CA ASP A 376 2.39 -30.13 26.74
C ASP A 376 3.55 -30.21 27.74
N ASP A 377 3.39 -29.41 28.78
CA ASP A 377 4.08 -29.44 30.06
C ASP A 377 3.86 -30.82 30.72
N ALA A 378 4.91 -31.63 30.83
CA ALA A 378 4.89 -32.88 31.59
C ALA A 378 6.18 -33.03 32.42
N SER A 379 6.11 -32.49 33.63
CA SER A 379 6.98 -32.84 34.75
C SER A 379 6.62 -34.21 35.33
N ASP A 380 7.61 -35.09 35.44
CA ASP A 380 7.79 -36.20 36.42
C ASP A 380 8.93 -37.06 35.84
N GLY A 381 10.05 -37.42 36.47
CA GLY A 381 10.46 -37.50 37.87
C GLY A 381 11.33 -38.78 37.98
N GLN A 382 12.59 -38.62 38.42
CA GLN A 382 13.49 -39.66 39.01
C GLN A 382 14.11 -40.72 38.07
N ASP A 383 15.34 -41.23 38.24
CA ASP A 383 16.44 -41.03 39.19
C ASP A 383 17.72 -41.72 38.64
N ASP A 384 18.89 -41.20 39.05
CA ASP A 384 20.15 -41.90 39.38
C ASP A 384 21.07 -42.52 38.27
N SER A 385 22.27 -41.94 38.08
CA SER A 385 23.53 -42.55 38.56
C SER A 385 24.82 -41.85 38.06
N GLY A 386 25.53 -41.27 39.04
CA GLY A 386 26.99 -41.15 39.23
C GLY A 386 27.97 -40.96 38.07
N SER A 387 28.80 -39.91 38.15
CA SER A 387 30.20 -40.04 38.64
C SER A 387 30.90 -38.68 38.74
N ALA A 388 31.75 -38.58 39.76
CA ALA A 388 32.51 -37.43 40.21
C ALA A 388 33.82 -37.21 39.42
N ASP A 389 34.34 -35.97 39.50
CA ASP A 389 35.73 -35.59 39.84
C ASP A 389 35.95 -34.14 39.33
N ASP A 390 35.92 -33.08 40.16
CA ASP A 390 36.88 -32.56 41.14
C ASP A 390 37.89 -31.52 40.57
N VAL A 391 38.19 -30.52 41.42
CA VAL A 391 39.30 -29.51 41.41
C VAL A 391 39.07 -28.11 40.81
N SER A 392 38.51 -27.23 41.64
CA SER A 392 39.12 -26.05 42.30
C SER A 392 40.08 -25.05 41.59
N SER A 393 39.73 -23.77 41.81
CA SER A 393 40.53 -22.58 42.21
C SER A 393 41.30 -21.72 41.20
N GLY A 394 41.12 -20.40 41.34
CA GLY A 394 42.16 -19.40 41.08
C GLY A 394 41.63 -18.00 40.75
N VAL A 395 41.63 -17.11 41.75
CA VAL A 395 41.36 -15.66 41.66
C VAL A 395 42.68 -14.92 41.37
N ASP A 396 42.62 -13.77 40.69
CA ASP A 396 43.24 -12.47 41.06
C ASP A 396 43.65 -11.62 39.83
N ASP A 397 43.05 -10.43 39.77
CA ASP A 397 43.60 -9.08 39.50
C ASP A 397 44.87 -8.91 38.63
N ASP A 398 44.84 -7.98 37.65
CA ASP A 398 45.41 -6.64 37.85
C ASP A 398 45.12 -5.65 36.71
N ALA A 399 45.07 -4.37 37.09
CA ALA A 399 44.82 -3.20 36.26
C ALA A 399 46.09 -2.68 35.56
N SER A 400 45.92 -1.80 34.54
CA SER A 400 46.47 -0.42 34.53
C SER A 400 46.77 0.16 33.13
N GLY A 401 46.48 1.48 33.01
CA GLY A 401 47.22 2.47 32.20
C GLY A 401 46.76 2.65 30.75
N GLY A 402 46.54 3.85 30.22
CA GLY A 402 46.86 5.20 30.67
C GLY A 402 46.47 6.24 29.60
N ALA A 403 46.33 7.48 30.05
CA ALA A 403 45.81 8.65 29.35
C ALA A 403 46.83 9.40 28.47
N SER A 404 46.34 10.30 27.59
CA SER A 404 46.96 11.56 27.11
C SER A 404 46.04 12.16 26.02
N ALA A 405 45.24 13.22 26.19
CA ALA A 405 45.52 14.65 26.44
C ALA A 405 46.43 15.34 25.41
N SER A 406 45.87 16.27 24.62
CA SER A 406 46.52 17.54 24.24
C SER A 406 45.50 18.52 23.63
N ALA A 407 45.36 19.66 24.31
CA ALA A 407 44.75 20.88 23.81
C ALA A 407 45.79 21.74 23.07
N SER A 408 45.34 22.63 22.18
CA SER A 408 46.00 23.92 21.96
C SER A 408 45.03 24.92 21.32
N ASP A 409 44.96 26.08 21.97
CA ASP A 409 44.36 27.35 21.57
C ASP A 409 44.90 27.89 20.22
N ASP A 410 44.12 28.73 19.51
CA ASP A 410 44.51 30.14 19.35
C ASP A 410 43.37 31.03 18.80
N ALA A 411 43.44 32.30 19.17
CA ALA A 411 42.45 33.35 19.02
C ALA A 411 42.50 34.09 17.67
N SER A 412 41.42 34.81 17.31
CA SER A 412 41.45 36.28 17.07
C SER A 412 40.15 36.81 16.47
N ALA A 413 39.93 38.10 16.71
CA ALA A 413 38.67 38.83 16.64
C ALA A 413 38.59 39.80 15.45
N SER A 414 37.46 40.52 15.39
CA SER A 414 37.12 41.76 14.63
C SER A 414 36.57 41.54 13.20
N GLY A 415 35.55 42.24 12.71
CA GLY A 415 34.73 43.33 13.26
C GLY A 415 34.03 44.09 12.11
N GLY A 416 32.79 44.55 12.36
CA GLY A 416 32.08 45.62 11.63
C GLY A 416 31.45 45.24 10.27
N ALA A 417 30.47 45.94 9.73
CA ALA A 417 29.48 46.92 10.18
C ALA A 417 28.55 47.19 8.97
N ASP A 418 27.28 47.51 9.24
CA ASP A 418 26.33 48.34 8.47
C ASP A 418 26.08 48.13 6.96
N GLY A 419 24.80 48.20 6.58
CA GLY A 419 24.43 48.67 5.24
C GLY A 419 23.03 48.29 4.75
N SER A 420 22.03 49.07 5.15
CA SER A 420 20.63 49.06 4.68
C SER A 420 20.42 49.30 3.17
N ALA A 421 19.27 48.83 2.66
CA ALA A 421 18.31 49.49 1.73
C ALA A 421 17.68 48.44 0.79
N ASP A 422 16.40 48.08 0.89
CA ASP A 422 15.18 48.85 0.55
C ASP A 422 15.01 49.02 -0.99
N GLY A 423 13.92 48.50 -1.56
CA GLY A 423 13.72 48.56 -3.02
C GLY A 423 12.61 47.68 -3.62
N SER A 424 11.37 48.00 -3.25
CA SER A 424 10.07 47.68 -3.86
C SER A 424 9.95 47.55 -5.39
N GLY A 425 8.95 46.74 -5.82
CA GLY A 425 8.16 46.89 -7.05
C GLY A 425 8.22 45.65 -7.95
N GLY A 426 7.15 44.99 -8.40
CA GLY A 426 5.74 45.35 -8.52
C GLY A 426 5.26 44.99 -9.94
N ASN A 427 4.08 44.33 -10.01
CA ASN A 427 3.21 44.07 -11.17
C ASN A 427 3.61 42.95 -12.16
N GLU A 428 2.77 41.90 -12.24
CA GLU A 428 1.59 41.75 -13.13
C GLU A 428 2.02 41.50 -14.58
N ASP A 429 1.73 40.31 -15.15
CA ASP A 429 0.51 40.09 -15.95
C ASP A 429 0.54 38.67 -16.56
N ALA A 430 -0.66 38.24 -16.94
CA ALA A 430 -1.14 36.97 -17.41
C ALA A 430 -0.46 36.33 -18.63
N GLY A 431 -0.75 35.04 -18.81
CA GLY A 431 -1.23 34.56 -20.10
C GLY A 431 -0.58 33.29 -20.62
N ALA A 432 -1.33 32.19 -20.46
CA ALA A 432 -1.67 31.21 -21.49
C ALA A 432 -0.56 30.40 -22.21
N SER A 433 -0.82 29.09 -22.17
CA SER A 433 -0.96 28.17 -23.30
C SER A 433 0.27 27.48 -23.88
N GLU A 434 0.02 26.19 -24.16
CA GLU A 434 0.64 25.35 -25.19
C GLU A 434 2.09 24.95 -24.87
N ASP A 435 2.61 23.79 -25.21
CA ASP A 435 2.22 22.51 -25.81
C ASP A 435 3.59 21.77 -25.90
N ASP A 436 3.59 20.54 -26.38
CA ASP A 436 4.75 19.78 -26.85
C ASP A 436 5.48 18.95 -25.77
N ASP A 437 5.27 17.64 -25.68
CA ASP A 437 5.57 16.56 -26.64
C ASP A 437 7.01 16.02 -26.50
N ALA A 438 7.09 14.70 -26.66
CA ALA A 438 8.24 13.84 -26.88
C ALA A 438 9.09 13.40 -25.67
N GLY A 439 9.01 12.10 -25.39
CA GLY A 439 9.98 11.32 -24.64
C GLY A 439 9.56 9.88 -24.44
#